data_AF-A0A4D6H9G1-F1
#
_entry.id   AF-A0A4D6H9G1-F1
#
_cell.length_a   1.000
_cell.length_b   1.000
_cell.length_c   1.000
_cell.angle_alpha   90.00
_cell.angle_beta   90.00
_cell.angle_gamma   90.00
#
_symmetry.space_group_name_H-M   'P 1'
#
loop_
_entity.id
_entity.type
_entity.pdbx_description
1 polymer ?
#
loop_
_entity_poly.entity_id
_entity_poly.type
_entity_poly.pdbx_seq_one_letter_code
_entity_poly.pdbx_strand_id
1 'polypeptide(L)' 'MTDYTTVSIPKDLADRVEETIEGTSFSSTSDLVRFLLRSIVVQHQREGELTEAQFAEITEQLQDLGYLE' A
#
# COMPACT_ATOMS: atom_id res chain seq x y z
N MET A 1 11.65 -8.48 -19.51
CA MET A 1 11.19 -7.11 -19.19
C MET A 1 10.10 -7.26 -18.15
N THR A 2 10.09 -6.42 -17.11
CA THR A 2 9.00 -6.46 -16.14
C THR A 2 7.80 -5.76 -16.77
N ASP A 3 6.65 -6.44 -16.83
CA ASP A 3 5.40 -5.83 -17.26
C ASP A 3 4.86 -4.94 -16.14
N TYR A 4 4.49 -3.71 -16.49
CA TYR A 4 3.95 -2.73 -15.57
C TYR A 4 2.45 -2.53 -15.84
N THR A 5 1.70 -2.30 -14.76
CA THR A 5 0.30 -1.92 -14.82
C THR A 5 0.11 -0.62 -14.04
N THR A 6 -1.00 0.08 -14.29
CA THR A 6 -1.35 1.32 -13.62
C THR A 6 -2.44 1.06 -12.57
N VAL A 7 -2.31 1.67 -11.41
CA VAL A 7 -3.33 1.66 -10.35
C VAL A 7 -3.89 3.07 -10.23
N SER A 8 -5.21 3.20 -10.17
CA SER A 8 -5.86 4.49 -9.89
C SER A 8 -6.08 4.63 -8.40
N ILE A 9 -5.71 5.77 -7.84
CA ILE A 9 -5.95 6.14 -6.45
C ILE A 9 -6.57 7.54 -6.38
N PRO A 10 -7.34 7.85 -5.32
CA PRO A 10 -7.82 9.20 -5.10
C PRO A 10 -6.68 10.23 -5.08
N LYS A 11 -6.90 11.39 -5.68
CA LYS A 11 -5.86 12.41 -5.85
C LYS A 11 -5.42 13.01 -4.52
N ASP A 12 -6.38 13.30 -3.66
CA ASP A 12 -6.16 13.81 -2.30
C ASP A 12 -5.24 12.91 -1.49
N LEU A 13 -5.37 11.61 -1.68
CA LEU A 13 -4.50 10.66 -1.05
C LEU A 13 -3.12 10.62 -1.72
N ALA A 14 -3.04 10.63 -3.05
CA ALA A 14 -1.74 10.70 -3.73
C ALA A 14 -0.93 11.90 -3.21
N ASP A 15 -1.59 13.06 -3.03
CA ASP A 15 -1.01 14.28 -2.49
C ASP A 15 -0.54 14.08 -1.03
N ARG A 16 -1.36 13.50 -0.14
CA ARG A 16 -0.96 13.19 1.25
C ARG A 16 0.23 12.23 1.33
N VAL A 17 0.27 11.24 0.45
CA VAL A 17 1.37 10.28 0.38
C VAL A 17 2.64 10.97 -0.08
N GLU A 18 2.58 11.84 -1.09
CA GLU A 18 3.73 12.62 -1.55
C GLU A 18 4.33 13.46 -0.40
N GLU A 19 3.50 14.17 0.36
CA GLU A 19 3.95 14.92 1.54
C GLU A 19 4.58 14.01 2.60
N THR A 20 4.00 12.83 2.83
CA THR A 20 4.46 11.89 3.87
C THR A 20 5.81 11.24 3.52
N ILE A 21 6.08 11.03 2.24
CA ILE A 21 7.35 10.42 1.79
C ILE A 21 8.48 11.43 1.69
N GLU A 22 8.23 12.73 1.84
CA GLU A 22 9.29 13.74 1.90
C GLU A 22 10.28 13.43 3.04
N GLY A 23 11.56 13.31 2.70
CA GLY A 23 12.61 12.96 3.66
C GLY A 23 12.74 11.46 3.96
N THR A 24 11.95 10.61 3.31
CA THR A 24 12.14 9.15 3.33
C THR A 24 13.02 8.68 2.18
N SER A 25 13.33 7.38 2.13
CA SER A 25 14.05 6.76 1.01
C SER A 25 13.18 6.46 -0.22
N PHE A 26 11.88 6.76 -0.16
CA PHE A 26 10.97 6.54 -1.29
C PHE A 26 11.08 7.68 -2.30
N SER A 27 11.23 7.31 -3.58
CA SER A 27 11.37 8.27 -4.68
C SER A 27 10.04 8.68 -5.31
N SER A 28 8.95 7.96 -5.02
CA SER A 28 7.62 8.27 -5.53
C SER A 28 6.52 7.54 -4.75
N THR A 29 5.28 8.02 -4.89
CA THR A 29 4.07 7.33 -4.43
C THR A 29 3.98 5.91 -4.97
N SER A 30 4.35 5.70 -6.24
CA SER A 30 4.38 4.38 -6.86
C SER A 30 5.38 3.43 -6.19
N ASP A 31 6.52 3.93 -5.73
CA ASP A 31 7.53 3.12 -5.04
C ASP A 31 7.05 2.68 -3.65
N LEU A 32 6.39 3.59 -2.92
CA LEU A 32 5.75 3.25 -1.64
C LEU A 32 4.65 2.21 -1.85
N VAL A 33 3.73 2.45 -2.78
CA VAL A 33 2.61 1.53 -3.07
C VAL A 33 3.15 0.16 -3.49
N ARG A 34 4.18 0.11 -4.33
CA ARG A 34 4.84 -1.14 -4.71
C ARG A 34 5.47 -1.85 -3.51
N PHE A 35 6.10 -1.11 -2.60
CA PHE A 35 6.67 -1.66 -1.37
C PHE A 35 5.59 -2.26 -0.47
N LEU A 36 4.49 -1.54 -0.24
CA LEU A 36 3.35 -2.00 0.56
C LEU A 36 2.71 -3.26 -0.05
N LEU A 37 2.42 -3.24 -1.35
CA LEU A 37 1.88 -4.41 -2.06
C LEU A 37 2.83 -5.60 -1.95
N ARG A 38 4.14 -5.39 -2.10
CA ARG A 38 5.13 -6.46 -1.95
C ARG A 38 5.20 -6.97 -0.51
N SER A 39 5.11 -6.10 0.49
CA SER A 39 5.10 -6.48 1.90
C SER A 39 3.92 -7.40 2.20
N ILE A 40 2.71 -6.99 1.77
CA ILE A 40 1.48 -7.75 1.96
C ILE A 40 1.57 -9.10 1.23
N VAL A 41 1.97 -9.11 -0.05
CA VAL A 41 2.05 -10.35 -0.83
C VAL A 41 3.15 -11.30 -0.34
N VAL A 42 4.32 -10.79 0.09
CA VAL A 42 5.41 -11.63 0.61
C VAL A 42 5.05 -12.20 1.98
N GLN A 43 4.37 -11.43 2.83
CA GLN A 43 3.82 -11.92 4.09
C GLN A 43 2.80 -13.04 3.82
N HIS A 44 1.92 -12.83 2.85
CA HIS A 44 0.93 -13.82 2.41
C HIS A 44 1.53 -15.09 1.81
N GLN A 45 2.61 -14.99 1.02
CA GLN A 45 3.28 -16.18 0.46
C GLN A 45 4.06 -16.99 1.51
N ARG A 46 4.48 -16.39 2.62
CA ARG A 46 5.15 -17.09 3.71
C ARG A 46 4.20 -17.87 4.60
N GLU A 47 2.95 -17.43 4.73
CA GLU A 47 1.97 -18.07 5.64
C GLU A 47 0.85 -18.83 4.92
N GLY A 48 0.61 -18.62 3.63
CA GLY A 48 -0.48 -19.30 2.92
C GLY A 48 -1.83 -18.81 3.44
N GLU A 49 -2.41 -17.86 2.72
CA GLU A 49 -3.62 -17.12 3.09
C GLU A 49 -3.41 -16.04 4.16
N LEU A 50 -4.08 -14.88 3.97
CA LEU A 50 -4.07 -13.79 4.94
C LEU A 50 -4.92 -14.27 6.11
N THR A 51 -4.36 -14.26 7.31
CA THR A 51 -5.20 -14.49 8.49
C THR A 51 -6.19 -13.34 8.62
N GLU A 52 -7.40 -13.60 9.13
CA GLU A 52 -8.42 -12.56 9.37
C GLU A 52 -7.85 -11.39 10.20
N ALA A 53 -6.92 -11.66 11.11
CA ALA A 53 -6.25 -10.66 11.92
C ALA A 53 -5.39 -9.70 11.08
N GLN A 54 -4.59 -10.22 10.15
CA GLN A 54 -3.77 -9.41 9.24
C GLN A 54 -4.63 -8.63 8.25
N PHE A 55 -5.73 -9.24 7.77
CA PHE A 55 -6.68 -8.55 6.90
C PHE A 55 -7.39 -7.40 7.64
N ALA A 56 -7.77 -7.61 8.90
CA ALA A 56 -8.37 -6.59 9.75
C ALA A 56 -7.39 -5.43 10.00
N GLU A 57 -6.11 -5.71 10.26
CA GLU A 57 -5.10 -4.68 10.48
C GLU A 57 -4.87 -3.81 9.22
N ILE A 58 -4.83 -4.44 8.04
CA ILE A 58 -4.76 -3.71 6.76
C ILE A 58 -6.04 -2.92 6.51
N THR A 59 -7.21 -3.49 6.82
CA THR A 59 -8.51 -2.84 6.66
C THR A 59 -8.62 -1.61 7.55
N GLU A 60 -8.17 -1.69 8.80
CA GLU A 60 -8.16 -0.58 9.76
C GLU A 60 -7.20 0.53 9.29
N GLN A 61 -6.00 0.18 8.82
CA GLN A 61 -5.08 1.15 8.21
C GLN A 61 -5.69 1.82 6.98
N LEU A 62 -6.42 1.09 6.15
CA LEU A 62 -7.11 1.63 4.98
C LEU A 62 -8.31 2.50 5.37
N GLN A 63 -9.02 2.17 6.45
CA GLN A 63 -10.10 2.98 7.02
C GLN A 63 -9.58 4.31 7.59
N ASP A 64 -8.49 4.27 8.36
CA ASP A 64 -7.83 5.46 8.91
C ASP A 64 -7.31 6.41 7.82
N LEU A 65 -6.89 5.83 6.69
CA LEU A 65 -6.48 6.58 5.51
C LEU A 65 -7.67 7.03 4.63
N GLY A 66 -8.89 6.58 4.92
CA GLY A 66 -10.15 7.00 4.27
C GLY A 66 -10.52 6.25 2.99
N TYR A 67 -10.00 5.03 2.79
CA TYR A 67 -10.26 4.23 1.59
C TYR A 67 -11.41 3.24 1.71
N LEU A 68 -11.85 2.94 2.93
CA LEU A 68 -12.91 1.99 3.23
C LEU A 68 -13.91 2.68 4.17
N GLU A 69 -15.21 2.54 3.90
CA GLU A 69 -16.30 3.00 4.78
C GLU A 69 -16.67 1.90 5.77
#